data_AF-A0A7S2YWQ8-F1
#
_entry.id   AF-A0A7S2YWQ8-F1
#
_cell.length_a   1.000
_cell.length_b   1.000
_cell.length_c   1.000
_cell.angle_alpha   90.00
_cell.angle_beta   90.00
_cell.angle_gamma   90.00
#
_symmetry.space_group_name_H-M   'P 1'
#
loop_
_entity.id
_entity.type
_entity.pdbx_description
1 polymer ?
#
loop_
_entity_poly.entity_id
_entity_poly.type
_entity_poly.pdbx_seq_one_letter_code
_entity_poly.pdbx_strand_id
1 'polypeptide(L)'
;QLEMGRKLGHAASRYGHVIFPTNAHKPVLDCTRHLLSGPGQGWAKRVFYSDNGSTAIEVALKMAFRKYLSDAAARMGKSFFKFEVEGEEAFGEIKVVTQRGAYHGDTLACMNATEKSVFNGWAQFAWNKEACVVVEPAYLQQKDGAWVVKLPHPSDEELNYGSKMPCSLSAFFDDCKQVLLRRDAEALEVLYWDAIDMALGPHKSLGALLIEPVCQGAGGMKFIDPLWQRTLIRYCREVKQIPVI
;
A
#
# COMPACT_ATOMS: atom_id res chain seq x y z
N GLN A 1 26.10 11.92 -12.59
CA GLN A 1 26.29 12.87 -11.47
C GLN A 1 26.50 14.31 -11.94
N LEU A 2 27.41 14.59 -12.89
CA LEU A 2 27.66 15.96 -13.38
C LEU A 2 26.45 16.69 -13.98
N GLU A 3 25.59 15.99 -14.75
CA GLU A 3 24.38 16.61 -15.31
C GLU A 3 23.41 17.07 -14.22
N MET A 4 23.21 16.23 -13.19
CA MET A 4 22.33 16.55 -12.06
C MET A 4 22.83 17.77 -11.30
N GLY A 5 24.14 17.85 -11.02
CA GLY A 5 24.75 19.01 -10.37
C GLY A 5 24.51 20.31 -11.14
N ARG A 6 24.65 20.30 -12.48
CA ARG A 6 24.36 21.47 -13.33
C ARG A 6 22.89 21.89 -13.27
N LYS A 7 21.95 20.93 -13.32
CA LYS A 7 20.50 21.23 -13.25
C LYS A 7 20.09 21.77 -11.89
N LEU A 8 20.65 21.22 -10.80
CA LEU A 8 20.42 21.73 -9.45
C LEU A 8 20.96 23.15 -9.28
N GLY A 9 22.20 23.43 -9.73
CA GLY A 9 22.77 24.76 -9.71
C GLY A 9 21.90 25.78 -10.47
N HIS A 10 21.46 25.43 -11.68
CA HIS A 10 20.54 26.28 -12.45
C HIS A 10 19.21 26.54 -11.73
N ALA A 11 18.59 25.49 -11.17
CA ALA A 11 17.32 25.62 -10.46
C ALA A 11 17.45 26.51 -9.22
N ALA A 12 18.52 26.32 -8.43
CA ALA A 12 18.79 27.12 -7.24
C ALA A 12 18.99 28.60 -7.58
N SER A 13 19.80 28.94 -8.60
CA SER A 13 20.05 30.33 -8.98
C SER A 13 18.84 31.00 -9.64
N ARG A 14 17.99 30.25 -10.33
CA ARG A 14 16.83 30.80 -11.05
C ARG A 14 15.58 30.94 -10.18
N TYR A 15 15.32 29.97 -9.30
CA TYR A 15 14.07 29.91 -8.55
C TYR A 15 14.27 30.02 -7.04
N GLY A 16 15.39 29.53 -6.48
CA GLY A 16 15.50 29.33 -5.03
C GLY A 16 14.33 28.49 -4.51
N HIS A 17 13.62 29.00 -3.50
CA HIS A 17 12.30 28.50 -3.09
C HIS A 17 11.22 29.52 -3.47
N VAL A 18 10.17 29.05 -4.14
CA VAL A 18 8.99 29.84 -4.50
C VAL A 18 7.77 29.25 -3.83
N ILE A 19 6.95 30.10 -3.21
CA ILE A 19 5.72 29.70 -2.52
C ILE A 19 4.78 28.93 -3.47
N PHE A 20 4.39 27.71 -3.08
CA PHE A 20 3.70 26.77 -3.96
C PHE A 20 2.17 26.86 -3.98
N PRO A 21 1.45 27.08 -2.87
CA PRO A 21 -0.01 27.16 -2.87
C PRO A 21 -0.54 28.15 -3.92
N THR A 22 -1.50 27.71 -4.72
CA THR A 22 -2.12 28.48 -5.82
C THR A 22 -1.18 28.97 -6.92
N ASN A 23 0.10 28.56 -6.91
CA ASN A 23 1.13 28.97 -7.85
C ASN A 23 1.69 27.79 -8.64
N ALA A 24 2.45 28.09 -9.69
CA ALA A 24 3.15 27.09 -10.47
C ALA A 24 4.47 27.64 -11.02
N HIS A 25 5.49 26.78 -11.09
CA HIS A 25 6.75 27.07 -11.76
C HIS A 25 7.13 25.89 -12.67
N LYS A 26 7.92 26.20 -13.71
CA LYS A 26 8.23 25.25 -14.79
C LYS A 26 8.72 23.87 -14.30
N PRO A 27 9.66 23.76 -13.33
CA PRO A 27 10.11 22.45 -12.85
C PRO A 27 8.98 21.56 -12.31
N VAL A 28 8.03 22.13 -11.56
CA VAL A 28 6.91 21.36 -11.01
C VAL A 28 5.94 20.96 -12.11
N LEU A 29 5.63 21.84 -13.07
CA LEU A 29 4.74 21.51 -14.19
C LEU A 29 5.32 20.36 -15.02
N ASP A 30 6.61 20.40 -15.33
CA ASP A 30 7.28 19.35 -16.10
C ASP A 30 7.34 18.04 -15.28
N CYS A 31 7.66 18.11 -13.98
CA CYS A 31 7.63 16.95 -13.08
C CYS A 31 6.22 16.32 -13.01
N THR A 32 5.19 17.14 -12.81
CA THR A 32 3.78 16.68 -12.74
C THR A 32 3.37 15.97 -14.02
N ARG A 33 3.73 16.51 -15.20
CA ARG A 33 3.42 15.85 -16.48
C ARG A 33 4.09 14.48 -16.57
N HIS A 34 5.38 14.38 -16.26
CA HIS A 34 6.10 13.10 -16.31
C HIS A 34 5.54 12.07 -15.31
N LEU A 35 5.16 12.50 -14.11
CA LEU A 35 4.54 11.61 -13.13
C LEU A 35 3.19 11.08 -13.63
N LEU A 36 2.34 11.94 -14.21
CA LEU A 36 1.03 11.54 -14.72
C LEU A 36 1.11 10.72 -16.01
N SER A 37 2.09 10.97 -16.88
CA SER A 37 2.29 10.22 -18.12
C SER A 37 3.15 8.96 -17.95
N GLY A 38 3.84 8.81 -16.82
CA GLY A 38 4.67 7.66 -16.48
C GLY A 38 3.99 6.78 -15.43
N PRO A 39 4.44 6.80 -14.16
CA PRO A 39 3.91 5.90 -13.12
C PRO A 39 2.42 6.09 -12.84
N GLY A 40 1.88 7.29 -13.08
CA GLY A 40 0.45 7.59 -12.92
C GLY A 40 -0.42 7.25 -14.12
N GLN A 41 0.15 6.76 -15.22
CA GLN A 41 -0.57 6.58 -16.48
C GLN A 41 -1.74 5.60 -16.31
N GLY A 42 -2.92 6.00 -16.80
CA GLY A 42 -4.12 5.16 -16.78
C GLY A 42 -4.94 5.22 -15.48
N TRP A 43 -4.40 5.70 -14.37
CA TRP A 43 -5.12 5.68 -13.08
C TRP A 43 -5.05 7.01 -12.30
N ALA A 44 -3.93 7.74 -12.34
CA ALA A 44 -3.77 9.00 -11.63
C ALA A 44 -4.18 10.20 -12.50
N LYS A 45 -4.73 11.24 -11.86
CA LYS A 45 -5.11 12.51 -12.51
C LYS A 45 -4.52 13.75 -11.83
N ARG A 46 -3.89 13.59 -10.66
CA ARG A 46 -3.36 14.68 -9.83
C ARG A 46 -2.03 14.24 -9.21
N VAL A 47 -1.19 15.21 -8.89
CA VAL A 47 0.05 15.04 -8.11
C VAL A 47 -0.02 15.99 -6.93
N PHE A 48 0.24 15.47 -5.73
CA PHE A 48 0.43 16.25 -4.52
C PHE A 48 1.89 16.12 -4.08
N TYR A 49 2.56 17.24 -3.85
CA TYR A 49 3.98 17.25 -3.45
C TYR A 49 4.12 17.34 -1.94
N SER A 50 5.05 16.58 -1.39
CA SER A 50 5.51 16.62 -0.01
C SER A 50 7.03 16.42 0.03
N ASP A 51 7.64 16.45 1.22
CA ASP A 51 9.10 16.50 1.34
C ASP A 51 9.79 15.13 1.24
N ASN A 52 9.12 14.06 1.68
CA ASN A 52 9.69 12.71 1.72
C ASN A 52 8.60 11.61 1.71
N GLY A 53 9.03 10.34 1.85
CA GLY A 53 8.14 9.19 1.89
C GLY A 53 7.12 9.22 3.03
N SER A 54 7.55 9.51 4.27
CA SER A 54 6.64 9.53 5.42
C SER A 54 5.55 10.60 5.27
N THR A 55 5.94 11.82 4.89
CA THR A 55 4.98 12.91 4.63
C THR A 55 4.04 12.58 3.47
N ALA A 56 4.51 11.87 2.44
CA ALA A 56 3.67 11.41 1.33
C ALA A 56 2.62 10.39 1.80
N ILE A 57 3.00 9.45 2.68
CA ILE A 57 2.07 8.49 3.28
C ILE A 57 1.05 9.18 4.18
N GLU A 58 1.43 10.16 5.00
CA GLU A 58 0.45 10.90 5.81
C GLU A 58 -0.58 11.63 4.94
N VAL A 59 -0.15 12.22 3.82
CA VAL A 59 -1.04 12.83 2.84
C VAL A 59 -1.94 11.77 2.19
N ALA A 60 -1.38 10.61 1.81
CA ALA A 60 -2.13 9.51 1.23
C ALA A 60 -3.22 8.97 2.17
N LEU A 61 -2.91 8.79 3.45
CA LEU A 61 -3.86 8.39 4.48
C LEU A 61 -5.00 9.41 4.63
N LYS A 62 -4.68 10.71 4.66
CA LYS A 62 -5.71 11.77 4.68
C LYS A 62 -6.63 11.70 3.45
N MET A 63 -6.07 11.50 2.26
CA MET A 63 -6.84 11.35 1.02
C MET A 63 -7.74 10.11 1.06
N ALA A 64 -7.22 8.97 1.52
CA ALA A 64 -7.94 7.72 1.62
C ALA A 64 -9.10 7.83 2.64
N PHE A 65 -8.82 8.28 3.87
CA PHE A 65 -9.87 8.45 4.88
C PHE A 65 -10.95 9.42 4.44
N ARG A 66 -10.58 10.54 3.78
CA ARG A 66 -11.56 11.47 3.23
C ARG A 66 -12.47 10.79 2.20
N LYS A 67 -11.90 9.98 1.29
CA LYS A 67 -12.67 9.23 0.30
C LYS A 67 -13.59 8.21 0.96
N TYR A 68 -13.06 7.39 1.87
CA TYR A 68 -13.82 6.37 2.60
C TYR A 68 -15.02 6.98 3.35
N LEU A 69 -14.78 8.04 4.13
CA LEU A 69 -15.82 8.73 4.89
C LEU A 69 -16.83 9.42 3.98
N SER A 70 -16.39 9.99 2.86
CA SER A 70 -17.29 10.59 1.87
C SER A 70 -18.20 9.56 1.20
N ASP A 71 -17.68 8.39 0.88
CA ASP A 71 -18.48 7.30 0.30
C ASP A 71 -19.46 6.73 1.31
N ALA A 72 -19.04 6.63 2.57
CA ALA A 72 -19.91 6.22 3.67
C ALA A 72 -21.06 7.21 3.90
N ALA A 73 -20.78 8.51 3.93
CA ALA A 73 -21.80 9.55 4.02
C ALA A 73 -22.81 9.46 2.87
N ALA A 74 -22.31 9.28 1.63
CA ALA A 74 -23.15 9.13 0.44
C ALA A 74 -24.07 7.90 0.52
N ARG A 75 -23.54 6.74 0.96
CA ARG A 75 -24.34 5.52 1.19
C ARG A 75 -25.43 5.70 2.25
N MET A 76 -25.22 6.57 3.23
CA MET A 76 -26.19 6.91 4.26
C MET A 76 -27.14 8.05 3.86
N GLY A 77 -27.03 8.59 2.64
CA GLY A 77 -27.82 9.74 2.19
C GLY A 77 -27.55 11.03 2.98
N LYS A 78 -26.39 11.15 3.62
CA LYS A 78 -26.01 12.31 4.43
C LYS A 78 -25.07 13.24 3.65
N SER A 79 -25.24 14.55 3.86
CA SER A 79 -24.21 15.52 3.47
C SER A 79 -22.94 15.30 4.29
N PHE A 80 -21.77 15.43 3.66
CA PHE A 80 -20.47 15.24 4.32
C PHE A 80 -20.34 16.10 5.59
N PHE A 81 -20.78 17.36 5.54
CA PHE A 81 -20.66 18.29 6.68
C PHE A 81 -21.44 17.82 7.91
N LYS A 82 -22.62 17.22 7.72
CA LYS A 82 -23.41 16.66 8.84
C LYS A 82 -22.77 15.37 9.36
N PHE A 83 -22.21 14.58 8.44
CA PHE A 83 -21.51 13.35 8.75
C PHE A 83 -20.20 13.58 9.52
N GLU A 84 -19.50 14.69 9.30
CA GLU A 84 -18.30 15.04 10.06
C GLU A 84 -18.57 15.20 11.56
N VAL A 85 -19.74 15.75 11.91
CA VAL A 85 -20.15 15.94 13.32
C VAL A 85 -20.64 14.65 13.97
N GLU A 86 -21.36 13.81 13.23
CA GLU A 86 -21.98 12.57 13.75
C GLU A 86 -21.11 11.31 13.52
N GLY A 87 -20.05 11.42 12.73
CA GLY A 87 -19.30 10.30 12.18
C GLY A 87 -18.33 9.66 13.15
N GLU A 88 -17.78 10.42 14.10
CA GLU A 88 -16.83 9.88 15.07
C GLU A 88 -17.48 8.79 15.96
N GLU A 89 -18.70 9.03 16.44
CA GLU A 89 -19.48 8.02 17.17
C GLU A 89 -19.91 6.84 16.28
N ALA A 90 -20.22 7.10 15.01
CA ALA A 90 -20.73 6.10 14.09
C ALA A 90 -19.66 5.11 13.59
N PHE A 91 -18.41 5.55 13.44
CA PHE A 91 -17.32 4.71 12.90
C PHE A 91 -16.35 4.24 13.99
N GLY A 92 -16.33 4.90 15.15
CA GLY A 92 -15.32 4.66 16.16
C GLY A 92 -13.92 4.83 15.58
N GLU A 93 -13.00 3.97 16.02
CA GLU A 93 -11.63 4.01 15.51
C GLU A 93 -11.52 3.44 14.09
N ILE A 94 -11.10 4.29 13.16
CA ILE A 94 -10.76 3.89 11.79
C ILE A 94 -9.35 3.28 11.79
N LYS A 95 -9.23 2.09 11.20
CA LYS A 95 -7.96 1.39 11.06
C LYS A 95 -7.49 1.28 9.62
N VAL A 96 -6.18 1.17 9.45
CA VAL A 96 -5.53 0.90 8.15
C VAL A 96 -5.27 -0.59 8.01
N VAL A 97 -5.61 -1.19 6.87
CA VAL A 97 -5.14 -2.53 6.54
C VAL A 97 -3.70 -2.44 6.06
N THR A 98 -2.79 -3.20 6.68
CA THR A 98 -1.36 -3.18 6.39
C THR A 98 -0.81 -4.60 6.33
N GLN A 99 0.34 -4.77 5.66
CA GLN A 99 1.01 -6.07 5.56
C GLN A 99 1.90 -6.31 6.79
N ARG A 100 1.98 -7.55 7.27
CA ARG A 100 3.00 -7.92 8.27
C ARG A 100 4.38 -7.59 7.73
N GLY A 101 5.24 -6.97 8.54
CA GLY A 101 6.58 -6.57 8.18
C GLY A 101 6.66 -5.29 7.32
N ALA A 102 5.55 -4.59 7.11
CA ALA A 102 5.55 -3.38 6.31
C ALA A 102 6.25 -2.20 7.00
N TYR A 103 6.83 -1.32 6.19
CA TYR A 103 7.44 -0.06 6.60
C TYR A 103 6.96 1.10 5.73
N HIS A 104 6.35 2.10 6.37
CA HIS A 104 5.76 3.25 5.67
C HIS A 104 6.35 4.60 6.11
N GLY A 105 7.42 4.58 6.91
CA GLY A 105 8.09 5.77 7.45
C GLY A 105 7.90 5.99 8.94
N ASP A 106 8.57 7.02 9.47
CA ASP A 106 8.77 7.20 10.92
C ASP A 106 7.96 8.37 11.51
N THR A 107 7.15 9.06 10.71
CA THR A 107 6.20 10.04 11.26
C THR A 107 5.01 9.32 11.89
N LEU A 108 4.30 9.99 12.81
CA LEU A 108 3.33 9.34 13.68
C LEU A 108 2.24 8.57 12.94
N ALA A 109 1.66 9.14 11.87
CA ALA A 109 0.59 8.43 11.15
C ALA A 109 1.13 7.19 10.41
N CYS A 110 2.37 7.24 9.93
CA CYS A 110 3.04 6.09 9.32
C CYS A 110 3.28 4.98 10.35
N MET A 111 3.81 5.33 11.52
CA MET A 111 4.06 4.39 12.62
C MET A 111 2.77 3.74 13.13
N ASN A 112 1.68 4.50 13.20
CA ASN A 112 0.36 3.99 13.60
C ASN A 112 -0.25 3.04 12.55
N ALA A 113 0.16 3.13 11.28
CA ALA A 113 -0.36 2.35 10.16
C ALA A 113 0.45 1.07 9.88
N THR A 114 1.34 0.67 10.79
CA THR A 114 2.10 -0.58 10.74
C THR A 114 2.00 -1.33 12.07
N GLU A 115 2.27 -2.63 12.02
CA GLU A 115 2.37 -3.43 13.25
C GLU A 115 3.51 -2.93 14.16
N LYS A 116 3.41 -3.27 15.45
CA LYS A 116 4.53 -3.05 16.37
C LYS A 116 5.82 -3.72 15.90
N SER A 117 6.90 -2.94 15.90
CA SER A 117 8.24 -3.35 15.45
C SER A 117 9.33 -2.57 16.21
N VAL A 118 10.58 -2.77 15.80
CA VAL A 118 11.74 -2.01 16.32
C VAL A 118 11.66 -0.51 16.00
N PHE A 119 10.87 -0.09 15.02
CA PHE A 119 10.76 1.30 14.57
C PHE A 119 9.71 2.11 15.34
N ASN A 120 8.67 1.47 15.87
CA ASN A 120 7.50 2.15 16.44
C ASN A 120 7.14 1.65 17.86
N GLY A 121 8.02 0.89 18.51
CA GLY A 121 7.82 0.48 19.91
C GLY A 121 7.70 1.67 20.87
N TRP A 122 7.19 1.43 22.09
CA TRP A 122 7.00 2.50 23.08
C TRP A 122 8.28 3.28 23.40
N ALA A 123 9.43 2.60 23.44
CA ALA A 123 10.73 3.22 23.66
C ALA A 123 11.21 4.09 22.48
N GLN A 124 10.66 3.92 21.28
CA GLN A 124 10.93 4.76 20.12
C GLN A 124 10.04 6.01 20.12
N PHE A 125 8.75 5.83 20.35
CA PHE A 125 7.79 6.93 20.41
C PHE A 125 6.60 6.63 21.32
N ALA A 126 6.53 7.31 22.46
CA ALA A 126 5.55 7.03 23.50
C ALA A 126 4.09 7.29 23.09
N TRP A 127 3.85 8.08 22.04
CA TRP A 127 2.50 8.34 21.49
C TRP A 127 2.12 7.40 20.34
N ASN A 128 2.98 6.45 19.97
CA ASN A 128 2.61 5.48 18.94
C ASN A 128 1.41 4.65 19.43
N LYS A 129 0.40 4.58 18.58
CA LYS A 129 -0.80 3.78 18.76
C LYS A 129 -0.96 2.90 17.52
N GLU A 130 -0.99 1.60 17.72
CA GLU A 130 -1.29 0.68 16.61
C GLU A 130 -2.75 0.90 16.16
N ALA A 131 -2.91 1.55 15.01
CA ALA A 131 -4.18 1.91 14.38
C ALA A 131 -4.35 1.15 13.05
N CYS A 132 -3.93 -0.11 13.04
CA CYS A 132 -3.96 -0.96 11.86
C CYS A 132 -4.58 -2.33 12.12
N VAL A 133 -4.91 -3.02 11.03
CA VAL A 133 -5.21 -4.45 10.97
C VAL A 133 -4.16 -5.07 10.06
N VAL A 134 -3.44 -6.04 10.60
CA VAL A 134 -2.29 -6.66 9.93
C VAL A 134 -2.74 -7.91 9.19
N VAL A 135 -2.44 -7.99 7.91
CA VAL A 135 -2.62 -9.21 7.10
C VAL A 135 -1.27 -9.87 6.86
N GLU A 136 -1.21 -11.19 7.00
CA GLU A 136 -0.02 -11.97 6.69
C GLU A 136 0.12 -12.12 5.16
N PRO A 137 1.21 -11.65 4.54
CA PRO A 137 1.47 -11.90 3.14
C PRO A 137 1.84 -13.35 2.85
N ALA A 138 1.47 -13.84 1.66
CA ALA A 138 2.13 -14.99 1.08
C ALA A 138 3.49 -14.54 0.51
N TYR A 139 4.58 -15.24 0.85
CA TYR A 139 5.93 -14.86 0.41
C TYR A 139 6.49 -15.80 -0.64
N LEU A 140 7.19 -15.24 -1.62
CA LEU A 140 8.03 -15.98 -2.56
C LEU A 140 9.43 -16.17 -1.96
N GLN A 141 9.91 -17.41 -1.98
CA GLN A 141 11.24 -17.78 -1.50
C GLN A 141 11.94 -18.67 -2.52
N GLN A 142 13.26 -18.57 -2.60
CA GLN A 142 14.07 -19.52 -3.36
C GLN A 142 14.80 -20.45 -2.39
N LYS A 143 14.59 -21.76 -2.53
CA LYS A 143 15.22 -22.82 -1.73
C LYS A 143 15.77 -23.89 -2.67
N ASP A 144 17.06 -24.20 -2.54
CA ASP A 144 17.73 -25.24 -3.33
C ASP A 144 17.50 -25.11 -4.85
N GLY A 145 17.46 -23.86 -5.35
CA GLY A 145 17.23 -23.54 -6.76
C GLY A 145 15.77 -23.59 -7.21
N ALA A 146 14.82 -23.99 -6.35
CA ALA A 146 13.39 -23.99 -6.61
C ALA A 146 12.69 -22.80 -5.94
N TRP A 147 11.60 -22.33 -6.55
CA TRP A 147 10.73 -21.34 -5.93
C TRP A 147 9.66 -22.01 -5.07
N VAL A 148 9.47 -21.46 -3.88
CA VAL A 148 8.53 -21.91 -2.85
C VAL A 148 7.63 -20.74 -2.47
N VAL A 149 6.34 -21.02 -2.31
CA VAL A 149 5.39 -20.04 -1.76
C VAL A 149 5.10 -20.41 -0.31
N LYS A 150 5.45 -19.50 0.60
CA LYS A 150 5.05 -19.59 2.00
C LYS A 150 3.63 -19.03 2.13
N LEU A 151 2.69 -19.85 2.59
CA LEU A 151 1.28 -19.46 2.74
C LEU A 151 1.04 -18.60 3.99
N PRO A 152 0.00 -17.75 3.97
CA PRO A 152 -0.46 -17.03 5.17
C PRO A 152 -1.31 -17.96 6.07
N HIS A 153 -1.09 -17.94 7.40
CA HIS A 153 -1.81 -18.72 8.46
C HIS A 153 -1.24 -20.14 8.80
N PRO A 154 -1.56 -20.69 10.01
CA PRO A 154 -0.62 -20.96 11.11
C PRO A 154 0.20 -22.26 10.99
N SER A 155 0.05 -23.04 9.91
CA SER A 155 0.78 -24.31 9.77
C SER A 155 2.20 -24.10 9.26
N ASP A 156 2.57 -22.85 8.88
CA ASP A 156 3.80 -22.53 8.17
C ASP A 156 4.00 -23.45 6.95
N GLU A 157 2.89 -23.93 6.38
CA GLU A 157 2.92 -24.83 5.23
C GLU A 157 3.49 -24.11 4.01
N GLU A 158 4.42 -24.80 3.37
CA GLU A 158 5.10 -24.32 2.18
C GLU A 158 4.60 -25.10 0.98
N LEU A 159 4.06 -24.37 0.01
CA LEU A 159 3.80 -24.93 -1.31
C LEU A 159 5.11 -24.94 -2.09
N ASN A 160 5.77 -26.10 -2.06
CA ASN A 160 6.95 -26.35 -2.87
C ASN A 160 6.53 -26.80 -4.26
N TYR A 161 6.78 -25.95 -5.25
CA TYR A 161 6.46 -26.25 -6.63
C TYR A 161 7.53 -27.07 -7.37
N GLY A 162 8.63 -27.44 -6.71
CA GLY A 162 9.74 -28.20 -7.28
C GLY A 162 10.28 -27.58 -8.58
N SER A 163 10.62 -28.42 -9.56
CA SER A 163 11.00 -27.98 -10.92
C SER A 163 9.80 -27.59 -11.81
N LYS A 164 8.57 -27.58 -11.29
CA LYS A 164 7.34 -27.35 -12.06
C LYS A 164 6.90 -25.88 -12.14
N MET A 165 7.56 -24.98 -11.41
CA MET A 165 7.31 -23.53 -11.44
C MET A 165 8.48 -22.75 -12.03
N PRO A 166 8.26 -21.49 -12.44
CA PRO A 166 8.96 -20.95 -13.58
C PRO A 166 10.45 -20.73 -13.31
N CYS A 167 11.22 -20.80 -14.40
CA CYS A 167 12.68 -20.72 -14.38
C CYS A 167 13.24 -19.35 -13.93
N SER A 168 12.38 -18.36 -13.60
CA SER A 168 12.79 -17.02 -13.17
C SER A 168 11.71 -16.32 -12.34
N LEU A 169 12.13 -15.34 -11.53
CA LEU A 169 11.24 -14.47 -10.73
C LEU A 169 10.20 -13.75 -11.60
N SER A 170 10.59 -13.30 -12.80
CA SER A 170 9.72 -12.53 -13.70
C SER A 170 8.43 -13.27 -14.07
N ALA A 171 8.47 -14.59 -14.15
CA ALA A 171 7.30 -15.37 -14.51
C ALA A 171 6.21 -15.39 -13.43
N PHE A 172 6.49 -15.01 -12.19
CA PHE A 172 5.44 -14.77 -11.18
C PHE A 172 4.61 -13.51 -11.49
N PHE A 173 5.14 -12.62 -12.34
CA PHE A 173 4.53 -11.33 -12.71
C PHE A 173 3.95 -11.32 -14.12
N ASP A 174 4.19 -12.37 -14.91
CA ASP A 174 3.64 -12.48 -16.26
C ASP A 174 2.12 -12.72 -16.18
N ASP A 175 1.35 -11.68 -16.49
CA ASP A 175 -0.12 -11.70 -16.65
C ASP A 175 -0.60 -12.58 -17.82
N CYS A 176 0.32 -13.27 -18.50
CA CYS A 176 -0.02 -14.33 -19.42
C CYS A 176 -0.87 -15.34 -18.66
N LYS A 177 -2.16 -15.37 -19.01
CA LYS A 177 -3.16 -16.34 -18.55
C LYS A 177 -2.61 -17.77 -18.46
N GLN A 178 -1.59 -18.13 -19.25
CA GLN A 178 -0.90 -19.41 -19.19
C GLN A 178 -0.11 -19.72 -17.91
N VAL A 179 0.41 -18.73 -17.17
CA VAL A 179 1.07 -18.98 -15.86
C VAL A 179 0.02 -19.04 -14.74
N LEU A 180 -1.02 -18.21 -14.82
CA LEU A 180 -2.21 -18.30 -13.97
C LEU A 180 -2.98 -19.61 -14.16
N LEU A 181 -2.99 -20.19 -15.37
CA LEU A 181 -3.59 -21.50 -15.66
C LEU A 181 -2.74 -22.69 -15.18
N ARG A 182 -1.48 -22.48 -14.78
CA ARG A 182 -0.57 -23.54 -14.29
C ARG A 182 -0.33 -23.52 -12.80
N ARG A 183 -0.46 -22.35 -12.17
CA ARG A 183 -0.73 -22.28 -10.74
C ARG A 183 -2.15 -22.84 -10.59
N ASP A 184 -2.46 -23.61 -9.56
CA ASP A 184 -3.84 -23.96 -9.22
C ASP A 184 -4.59 -22.68 -8.80
N ALA A 185 -4.69 -21.67 -9.68
CA ALA A 185 -4.94 -20.29 -9.32
C ALA A 185 -6.34 -20.12 -8.76
N GLU A 186 -7.31 -20.94 -9.16
CA GLU A 186 -8.62 -20.97 -8.50
C GLU A 186 -8.49 -21.47 -7.06
N ALA A 187 -7.77 -22.57 -6.81
CA ALA A 187 -7.63 -23.11 -5.46
C ALA A 187 -6.76 -22.21 -4.55
N LEU A 188 -5.64 -21.70 -5.07
CA LEU A 188 -4.74 -20.83 -4.30
C LEU A 188 -5.34 -19.44 -4.08
N GLU A 189 -6.03 -18.87 -5.07
CA GLU A 189 -6.76 -17.60 -4.88
C GLU A 189 -7.89 -17.77 -3.87
N VAL A 190 -8.61 -18.90 -3.86
CA VAL A 190 -9.61 -19.21 -2.82
C VAL A 190 -8.96 -19.28 -1.44
N LEU A 191 -7.83 -19.98 -1.30
CA LEU A 191 -7.08 -20.02 -0.03
C LEU A 191 -6.64 -18.62 0.43
N TYR A 192 -6.16 -17.78 -0.48
CA TYR A 192 -5.79 -16.40 -0.17
C TYR A 192 -7.01 -15.57 0.21
N TRP A 193 -8.10 -15.70 -0.52
CA TRP A 193 -9.34 -15.01 -0.24
C TRP A 193 -9.88 -15.36 1.15
N ASP A 194 -9.91 -16.65 1.49
CA ASP A 194 -10.37 -17.13 2.79
C ASP A 194 -9.46 -16.63 3.93
N ALA A 195 -8.14 -16.65 3.75
CA ALA A 195 -7.21 -16.11 4.73
C ALA A 195 -7.37 -14.59 4.92
N ILE A 196 -7.59 -13.85 3.84
CA ILE A 196 -7.85 -12.40 3.87
C ILE A 196 -9.20 -12.11 4.53
N ASP A 197 -10.24 -12.88 4.21
CA ASP A 197 -11.58 -12.72 4.81
C ASP A 197 -11.56 -13.05 6.30
N MET A 198 -10.83 -14.08 6.71
CA MET A 198 -10.63 -14.40 8.13
C MET A 198 -9.96 -13.23 8.87
N ALA A 199 -8.95 -12.60 8.26
CA ALA A 199 -8.22 -11.49 8.87
C ALA A 199 -9.01 -10.17 8.87
N LEU A 200 -9.76 -9.88 7.81
CA LEU A 200 -10.41 -8.57 7.60
C LEU A 200 -11.91 -8.58 7.85
N GLY A 201 -12.59 -9.70 7.62
CA GLY A 201 -14.03 -9.91 7.77
C GLY A 201 -14.60 -9.34 9.07
N PRO A 202 -14.03 -9.65 10.25
CA PRO A 202 -14.50 -9.14 11.54
C PRO A 202 -14.43 -7.61 11.70
N HIS A 203 -13.62 -6.92 10.90
CA HIS A 203 -13.41 -5.48 11.02
C HIS A 203 -14.38 -4.68 10.14
N LYS A 204 -15.15 -3.79 10.77
CA LYS A 204 -16.15 -2.93 10.11
C LYS A 204 -15.59 -1.57 9.69
N SER A 205 -14.69 -0.99 10.50
CA SER A 205 -14.18 0.37 10.31
C SER A 205 -12.75 0.36 9.75
N LEU A 206 -12.62 -0.09 8.50
CA LEU A 206 -11.35 -0.04 7.76
C LEU A 206 -11.38 1.18 6.83
N GLY A 207 -10.37 2.05 6.91
CA GLY A 207 -10.36 3.31 6.18
C GLY A 207 -9.50 3.32 4.92
N ALA A 208 -8.50 2.43 4.85
CA ALA A 208 -7.56 2.34 3.74
C ALA A 208 -6.85 0.99 3.75
N LEU A 209 -6.45 0.51 2.57
CA LEU A 209 -5.39 -0.49 2.40
C LEU A 209 -4.09 0.24 2.10
N LEU A 210 -3.00 -0.08 2.80
CA LEU A 210 -1.66 0.47 2.58
C LEU A 210 -0.64 -0.66 2.42
N ILE A 211 0.00 -0.75 1.26
CA ILE A 211 0.89 -1.87 0.92
C ILE A 211 2.26 -1.43 0.39
N GLU A 212 3.28 -2.26 0.63
CA GLU A 212 4.51 -2.25 -0.15
C GLU A 212 4.33 -3.22 -1.33
N PRO A 213 4.28 -2.73 -2.59
CA PRO A 213 4.06 -3.61 -3.73
C PRO A 213 5.30 -4.48 -3.98
N VAL A 214 5.08 -5.76 -4.23
CA VAL A 214 6.09 -6.76 -4.65
C VAL A 214 7.15 -7.10 -3.62
N CYS A 215 7.85 -6.13 -3.04
CA CYS A 215 8.96 -6.34 -2.13
C CYS A 215 8.84 -5.42 -0.91
N GLN A 216 8.92 -6.00 0.28
CA GLN A 216 9.02 -5.24 1.53
C GLN A 216 10.48 -4.92 1.79
N GLY A 217 10.83 -3.63 1.73
CA GLY A 217 12.21 -3.19 1.82
C GLY A 217 12.76 -3.36 3.23
N ALA A 218 12.39 -2.45 4.13
CA ALA A 218 12.86 -2.45 5.52
C ALA A 218 12.35 -3.66 6.33
N GLY A 219 11.30 -4.33 5.85
CA GLY A 219 10.81 -5.62 6.38
C GLY A 219 11.73 -6.82 6.13
N GLY A 220 12.83 -6.62 5.39
CA GLY A 220 13.86 -7.64 5.16
C GLY A 220 13.97 -8.12 3.71
N MET A 221 13.68 -7.26 2.72
CA MET A 221 13.71 -7.57 1.29
C MET A 221 12.87 -8.82 0.94
N LYS A 222 11.68 -8.92 1.53
CA LYS A 222 10.78 -10.06 1.35
C LYS A 222 9.91 -9.86 0.12
N PHE A 223 9.96 -10.82 -0.80
CA PHE A 223 9.10 -10.82 -1.98
C PHE A 223 7.73 -11.38 -1.63
N ILE A 224 6.70 -10.59 -1.89
CA ILE A 224 5.30 -10.99 -1.70
C ILE A 224 4.81 -11.61 -3.01
N ASP A 225 4.03 -12.67 -2.91
CA ASP A 225 3.36 -13.26 -4.06
C ASP A 225 2.40 -12.24 -4.72
N PRO A 226 2.62 -11.89 -6.00
CA PRO A 226 1.76 -10.96 -6.72
C PRO A 226 0.31 -11.42 -6.82
N LEU A 227 0.04 -12.74 -6.80
CA LEU A 227 -1.33 -13.25 -6.76
C LEU A 227 -2.01 -12.82 -5.46
N TRP A 228 -1.39 -13.12 -4.32
CA TRP A 228 -1.91 -12.73 -3.00
C TRP A 228 -2.16 -11.22 -2.88
N GLN A 229 -1.22 -10.38 -3.35
CA GLN A 229 -1.41 -8.93 -3.33
C GLN A 229 -2.60 -8.47 -4.18
N ARG A 230 -2.77 -9.05 -5.37
CA ARG A 230 -3.93 -8.73 -6.22
C ARG A 230 -5.23 -9.19 -5.57
N THR A 231 -5.26 -10.37 -4.95
CA THR A 231 -6.43 -10.86 -4.21
C THR A 231 -6.78 -9.92 -3.06
N LEU A 232 -5.79 -9.44 -2.29
CA LEU A 232 -5.99 -8.45 -1.23
C LEU A 232 -6.56 -7.13 -1.76
N ILE A 233 -5.99 -6.59 -2.84
CA ILE A 233 -6.48 -5.35 -3.46
C ILE A 233 -7.94 -5.52 -3.92
N ARG A 234 -8.26 -6.65 -4.56
CA ARG A 234 -9.63 -6.97 -4.99
C ARG A 234 -10.58 -7.06 -3.81
N TYR A 235 -10.24 -7.83 -2.78
CA TYR A 235 -11.05 -7.96 -1.57
C TYR A 235 -11.31 -6.59 -0.92
N CYS A 236 -10.28 -5.76 -0.79
CA CYS A 236 -10.43 -4.41 -0.22
C CYS A 236 -11.32 -3.49 -1.06
N ARG A 237 -11.26 -3.56 -2.39
CA ARG A 237 -12.10 -2.75 -3.29
C ARG A 237 -13.53 -3.26 -3.40
N GLU A 238 -13.71 -4.57 -3.57
CA GLU A 238 -15.00 -5.19 -3.88
C GLU A 238 -15.82 -5.47 -2.61
N VAL A 239 -15.19 -5.98 -1.55
CA VAL A 239 -15.86 -6.39 -0.31
C VAL A 239 -15.87 -5.26 0.71
N LYS A 240 -14.69 -4.71 1.05
CA LYS A 240 -14.57 -3.67 2.08
C LYS A 240 -14.86 -2.26 1.57
N GLN A 241 -14.80 -2.04 0.25
CA GLN A 241 -15.01 -0.74 -0.40
C GLN A 241 -14.10 0.36 0.18
N ILE A 242 -12.83 0.02 0.43
CA ILE A 242 -11.84 0.96 0.97
C ILE A 242 -10.85 1.41 -0.11
N PRO A 243 -10.35 2.66 -0.05
CA PRO A 243 -9.27 3.11 -0.91
C PRO A 243 -7.99 2.30 -0.74
N VAL A 244 -7.19 2.23 -1.81
CA VAL A 244 -5.91 1.51 -1.84
C VAL A 244 -4.79 2.52 -2.04
N ILE A 245 -3.79 2.45 -1.16
CA ILE A 245 -2.54 3.21 -1.16
C ILE A 245 -1.41 2.24 -1.50
#